data_AF-A0A0Q6WJA7-F1
#
_entry.id   AF-A0A0Q6WJA7-F1
#
_cell.length_a   1.000
_cell.length_b   1.000
_cell.length_c   1.000
_cell.angle_alpha   90.00
_cell.angle_beta   90.00
_cell.angle_gamma   90.00
#
_symmetry.space_group_name_H-M   'P 1'
#
loop_
_entity.id
_entity.type
_entity.pdbx_description
1 polymer ?
#
loop_
_entity_poly.entity_id
_entity_poly.type
_entity_poly.pdbx_seq_one_letter_code
_entity_poly.pdbx_strand_id
1 'polypeptide(L)'
;MRKSKFSESQIVAILKEGESGLAVAEVCRKHGISAATYYAWKSKYAGVSVSDLTRMRELEAENAKLKRMYADLALENTALKDVVSRKW
;
A
#
# COMPACT_ATOMS: atom_id res chain seq x y z
N MET A 1 9.44 -13.82 -0.65
CA MET A 1 9.27 -13.66 -2.11
C MET A 1 10.25 -12.58 -2.58
N ARG A 2 11.03 -12.79 -3.64
CA ARG A 2 11.86 -11.70 -4.20
C ARG A 2 10.95 -10.52 -4.55
N LYS A 3 11.48 -9.30 -4.42
CA LYS A 3 10.74 -8.07 -4.77
C LYS A 3 10.27 -8.18 -6.23
N SER A 4 8.98 -7.98 -6.46
CA SER A 4 8.42 -8.03 -7.82
C SER A 4 9.04 -6.91 -8.65
N LYS A 5 9.30 -7.19 -9.93
CA LYS A 5 9.64 -6.19 -10.95
C LYS A 5 8.41 -5.38 -11.41
N PHE A 6 7.21 -5.82 -11.04
CA PHE A 6 5.95 -5.13 -11.27
C PHE A 6 5.52 -4.35 -10.03
N SER A 7 4.99 -3.14 -10.23
CA SER A 7 4.30 -2.39 -9.18
C SER A 7 2.98 -3.06 -8.81
N GLU A 8 2.43 -2.74 -7.65
CA GLU A 8 1.13 -3.27 -7.22
C GLU A 8 -0.01 -2.87 -8.16
N SER A 9 0.03 -1.65 -8.71
CA SER A 9 -0.95 -1.20 -9.71
C SER A 9 -0.85 -1.97 -11.02
N GLN A 10 0.38 -2.30 -11.47
CA GLN A 10 0.59 -3.17 -12.62
C GLN A 10 0.08 -4.58 -12.35
N ILE A 11 0.33 -5.12 -11.15
CA ILE A 11 -0.18 -6.45 -10.76
C ILE A 11 -1.71 -6.49 -10.81
N VAL A 12 -2.40 -5.49 -10.21
CA VAL A 12 -3.86 -5.42 -10.23
C VAL A 12 -4.39 -5.28 -11.67
N ALA A 13 -3.74 -4.47 -12.52
CA ALA A 13 -4.13 -4.36 -13.92
C ALA A 13 -3.99 -5.69 -14.68
N ILE A 14 -2.91 -6.45 -14.45
CA ILE A 14 -2.70 -7.78 -15.04
C ILE A 14 -3.77 -8.77 -14.57
N LEU A 15 -4.13 -8.77 -13.29
CA LEU A 15 -5.18 -9.64 -12.76
C LEU A 15 -6.54 -9.31 -13.38
N LYS A 16 -6.83 -8.02 -13.58
CA LYS A 16 -8.07 -7.56 -14.22
C LYS A 16 -8.21 -8.04 -15.67
N GLU A 17 -7.11 -8.19 -16.41
CA GLU A 17 -7.13 -8.81 -17.75
C GLU A 17 -7.71 -10.23 -17.70
N GLY A 18 -7.27 -11.06 -16.75
CA GLY A 18 -7.81 -12.43 -16.61
C GLY A 18 -9.24 -12.45 -16.04
N GLU A 19 -9.60 -11.51 -15.18
CA GLU A 19 -10.99 -11.35 -14.70
C GLU A 19 -11.95 -10.86 -15.79
N SER A 20 -11.44 -10.16 -16.81
CA SER A 20 -12.23 -9.72 -17.97
C SER A 20 -12.51 -10.82 -19.00
N GLY A 21 -12.06 -12.06 -18.74
CA GLY A 21 -12.32 -13.23 -19.57
C GLY A 21 -11.14 -13.71 -20.42
N LEU A 22 -9.98 -13.04 -20.36
CA LEU A 22 -8.77 -13.54 -21.03
C LEU A 22 -8.26 -14.81 -20.35
N ALA A 23 -7.81 -15.79 -21.14
CA ALA A 23 -7.25 -17.01 -20.61
C ALA A 23 -5.98 -16.71 -19.79
N VAL A 24 -5.88 -17.25 -18.57
CA VAL A 24 -4.72 -17.01 -17.69
C VAL A 24 -3.40 -17.36 -18.37
N ALA A 25 -3.37 -18.39 -19.21
CA ALA A 25 -2.19 -18.77 -19.99
C ALA A 25 -1.73 -17.69 -20.99
N GLU A 26 -2.67 -16.95 -21.57
CA GLU A 26 -2.38 -15.84 -22.47
C GLU A 26 -1.88 -14.62 -21.70
N VAL A 27 -2.53 -14.27 -20.59
CA VAL A 27 -2.09 -13.21 -19.67
C VAL A 27 -0.66 -13.48 -19.19
N CYS A 28 -0.39 -14.72 -18.77
CA CYS A 28 0.95 -15.14 -18.35
C CYS A 28 2.00 -14.96 -19.44
N ARG A 29 1.67 -15.34 -20.69
CA ARG A 29 2.55 -15.20 -21.84
C ARG A 29 2.81 -13.74 -22.19
N LYS A 30 1.75 -12.91 -22.22
CA LYS A 30 1.80 -11.48 -22.55
C LYS A 30 2.70 -10.71 -21.58
N HIS A 31 2.62 -11.02 -20.29
CA HIS A 31 3.36 -10.30 -19.25
C HIS A 31 4.65 -11.03 -18.81
N GLY A 32 4.98 -12.17 -19.41
CA GLY A 32 6.19 -12.93 -19.09
C GLY A 32 6.23 -13.41 -17.63
N ILE A 33 5.09 -13.85 -17.10
CA ILE A 33 4.95 -14.39 -15.74
C ILE A 33 4.50 -15.85 -15.77
N SER A 34 4.80 -16.61 -14.72
CA SER A 34 4.31 -17.97 -14.58
C SER A 34 2.87 -18.00 -14.05
N ALA A 35 2.12 -19.06 -14.34
CA ALA A 35 0.79 -19.29 -13.76
C ALA A 35 0.83 -19.28 -12.22
N ALA A 36 1.88 -19.87 -11.61
CA ALA A 36 2.08 -19.82 -10.17
C ALA A 36 2.18 -18.39 -9.64
N THR A 37 2.89 -17.51 -10.36
CA THR A 37 2.98 -16.08 -10.00
C THR A 37 1.62 -15.40 -10.10
N TYR A 38 0.87 -15.66 -11.18
CA TYR A 38 -0.46 -15.11 -11.37
C TYR A 38 -1.40 -15.49 -10.23
N TYR A 39 -1.47 -16.77 -9.84
CA TYR A 39 -2.35 -17.19 -8.76
C TYR A 39 -1.88 -16.71 -7.37
N ALA A 40 -0.57 -16.60 -7.14
CA ALA A 40 -0.05 -15.98 -5.92
C ALA A 40 -0.45 -14.50 -5.81
N TRP A 41 -0.39 -13.75 -6.92
CA TRP A 41 -0.89 -12.38 -6.97
C TRP A 41 -2.40 -12.32 -6.80
N LYS A 42 -3.14 -13.21 -7.47
CA LYS A 42 -4.61 -13.29 -7.33
C LYS A 42 -5.00 -13.51 -5.87
N SER A 43 -4.33 -14.42 -5.16
CA SER A 43 -4.61 -14.63 -3.74
C SER A 43 -4.32 -13.42 -2.87
N LYS A 44 -3.36 -12.56 -3.25
CA LYS A 44 -2.97 -11.38 -2.46
C LYS A 44 -3.81 -10.13 -2.77
N TYR A 45 -4.21 -9.96 -4.03
CA TYR A 45 -4.84 -8.73 -4.53
C TYR A 45 -6.26 -8.95 -5.10
N ALA A 46 -6.83 -10.14 -4.98
CA ALA A 46 -8.22 -10.38 -5.41
C ALA A 46 -9.17 -9.39 -4.73
N GLY A 47 -10.07 -8.81 -5.53
CA GLY A 47 -11.06 -7.83 -5.05
C GLY A 47 -10.47 -6.45 -4.72
N VAL A 48 -9.16 -6.24 -4.88
CA VAL A 48 -8.53 -4.92 -4.71
C VAL A 48 -8.53 -4.17 -6.04
N SER A 49 -9.18 -3.02 -6.08
CA SER A 49 -9.14 -2.14 -7.26
C SER A 49 -7.89 -1.25 -7.27
N VAL A 50 -7.56 -0.70 -8.45
CA VAL A 50 -6.48 0.31 -8.55
C VAL A 50 -6.81 1.55 -7.72
N SER A 51 -8.09 1.95 -7.65
CA SER A 51 -8.54 3.04 -6.78
C SER A 51 -8.33 2.74 -5.30
N ASP A 52 -8.51 1.49 -4.86
CA ASP A 52 -8.25 1.10 -3.48
C ASP A 52 -6.75 1.21 -3.14
N LEU A 53 -5.88 0.83 -4.07
CA LEU A 53 -4.42 1.02 -3.91
C LEU A 53 -4.04 2.50 -3.81
N THR A 54 -4.63 3.36 -4.63
CA THR A 54 -4.38 4.81 -4.57
C THR A 54 -4.85 5.39 -3.23
N ARG A 55 -6.09 5.07 -2.84
CA ARG A 55 -6.69 5.47 -1.56
C ARG A 55 -5.83 5.01 -0.37
N MET A 56 -5.33 3.78 -0.41
CA MET A 56 -4.46 3.24 0.63
C MET A 56 -3.17 4.05 0.76
N ARG A 57 -2.50 4.38 -0.35
CA ARG A 57 -1.27 5.18 -0.32
C ARG A 57 -1.49 6.59 0.21
N GLU A 58 -2.60 7.21 -0.16
CA GLU A 58 -2.99 8.54 0.35
C GLU A 58 -3.21 8.49 1.86
N LEU A 59 -3.92 7.48 2.35
CA LEU A 59 -4.15 7.27 3.79
C LEU A 59 -2.85 6.99 4.55
N GLU A 60 -1.94 6.21 3.98
CA GLU A 60 -0.62 5.97 4.58
C GLU A 60 0.21 7.25 4.68
N ALA A 61 0.21 8.08 3.62
CA ALA A 61 0.90 9.35 3.61
C ALA A 61 0.33 10.34 4.64
N GLU A 62 -1.00 10.46 4.71
CA GLU A 62 -1.65 11.33 5.68
C GLU A 62 -1.44 10.82 7.11
N ASN A 63 -1.50 9.51 7.36
CA ASN A 63 -1.21 8.94 8.67
C ASN A 63 0.24 9.20 9.10
N ALA A 64 1.21 9.09 8.18
CA ALA A 64 2.60 9.43 8.46
C ALA A 64 2.76 10.91 8.84
N LYS A 65 2.07 11.81 8.14
CA LYS A 65 2.05 13.24 8.44
C LYS A 65 1.40 13.53 9.80
N LEU A 66 0.23 12.94 10.07
CA LEU A 66 -0.48 13.07 11.35
C LEU A 66 0.37 12.60 12.52
N LYS A 67 1.04 11.46 12.39
CA LYS A 67 1.96 10.94 13.41
C LYS A 67 3.11 11.90 13.70
N ARG A 68 3.69 12.52 12.67
CA ARG A 68 4.76 13.52 12.84
C ARG A 68 4.24 14.75 13.60
N MET A 69 3.14 15.33 13.14
CA MET A 69 2.55 16.50 13.82
C MET A 69 2.18 16.20 15.28
N TYR A 70 1.64 15.01 15.54
CA TYR A 70 1.33 14.59 16.90
C TYR A 70 2.59 14.45 17.76
N ALA A 71 3.67 13.87 17.23
CA ALA A 71 4.92 13.75 17.95
C ALA A 71 5.50 15.13 18.30
N ASP A 72 5.51 16.06 17.34
CA ASP A 72 5.98 17.43 17.55
C ASP A 72 5.16 18.13 18.65
N LEU A 73 3.84 18.07 18.56
CA LEU A 73 2.94 18.64 19.57
C LEU A 73 3.11 18.00 20.94
N ALA A 74 3.31 16.68 21.01
CA ALA A 74 3.51 15.96 22.26
C ALA A 74 4.82 16.35 22.94
N LEU A 75 5.89 16.59 22.17
CA LEU A 75 7.16 17.10 22.68
C LEU A 75 7.01 18.52 23.24
N GLU A 76 6.35 19.42 22.50
CA GLU A 76 6.06 20.78 22.98
C GLU A 76 5.22 20.77 24.26
N ASN A 77 4.17 19.93 24.31
CA ASN A 77 3.31 19.81 25.49
C ASN A 77 4.09 19.34 26.71
N THR A 78 4.98 18.36 26.52
CA THR A 78 5.86 17.85 27.57
C THR A 78 6.77 18.95 28.10
N ALA A 79 7.42 19.71 27.20
CA ALA A 79 8.30 20.80 27.58
C ALA A 79 7.56 21.91 28.36
N LEU A 80 6.35 22.28 27.90
CA LEU A 80 5.52 23.28 28.60
C LEU A 80 5.12 22.82 30.01
N LYS A 81 4.72 21.55 30.15
CA LYS A 81 4.37 20.97 31.46
C LYS A 81 5.56 20.94 32.40
N ASP A 82 6.75 20.59 31.91
CA ASP A 82 7.97 20.58 32.72
C ASP A 82 8.28 21.98 33.26
N VAL A 83 8.23 23.01 32.40
CA VAL A 83 8.42 24.41 32.81
C VAL A 83 7.40 24.86 33.85
N VAL A 84 6.12 24.50 33.67
CA VAL A 84 5.06 24.84 34.64
C VAL A 84 5.29 24.12 35.97
N SER A 85 5.70 22.85 35.94
CA SER A 85 5.94 22.06 37.16
C SER A 85 7.12 22.55 37.99
N ARG A 86 8.11 23.20 37.36
CA ARG A 86 9.28 23.77 38.04
C ARG A 86 9.04 25.15 38.67
N LYS A 87 7.89 25.78 38.41
CA LYS A 87 7.51 27.08 38.98
C LYS A 87 6.88 27.00 40.37
N TRP A 88 6.75 25.80 40.94
CA TRP A 88 6.16 25.55 42.26
C TRP A 88 7.07 24.66 43.09
#